data_AF-A0A3R7L4J3-F1
#
_entry.id   AF-A0A3R7L4J3-F1
#
_cell.length_a   1.000
_cell.length_b   1.000
_cell.length_c   1.000
_cell.angle_alpha   90.00
_cell.angle_beta   90.00
_cell.angle_gamma   90.00
#
_symmetry.space_group_name_H-M   'P 1'
#
loop_
_entity.id
_entity.type
_entity.pdbx_description
1 polymer ?
#
loop_
_entity_poly.entity_id
_entity_poly.type
_entity_poly.pdbx_seq_one_letter_code
_entity_poly.pdbx_strand_id
1 'polypeptide(L)'
;MRRVVVFVTCVSLLYLFMAVDHSGGLQEQLPPPDPVVRRSGVVEEKFPLRQGNATCAAASSGLFSRVGASRACLLADANAMVDLSVRRVFNKTLCPVEPVERDNPKFVEFLAFFTRVFKAKYNNIPWWLDEGSLIGVGRAGAIVDADDDFDFFVLLPNSTAPCRPGSLECTREEFNVAIHRFLLPLWVAGACIRRFNPDIAKFDSDRRLLYTLQLRKLNDTRDPLQCFNPRAPFAHMHLGMLNVDGELETNKWVGPNSHPKDKLPLNLILPVRRCRLGAGDAPCPFDIVGYLTLRNRGEYVRNSKDGVCLLVKKKWNRVRKIDQVKKVQLLHDCGYNSMISLKQRFIESDYGTC
;
A
#
# COMPACT_ATOMS: atom_id res chain seq x y z
N MET A 1 -53.21 2.64 31.90
CA MET A 1 -54.26 1.63 31.63
C MET A 1 -53.95 1.01 30.29
N ARG A 2 -53.44 -0.23 30.27
CA ARG A 2 -54.26 -1.43 30.00
C ARG A 2 -54.86 -1.36 28.59
N ARG A 3 -54.21 -2.04 27.63
CA ARG A 3 -54.47 -3.45 27.24
C ARG A 3 -55.68 -3.51 26.29
N VAL A 4 -55.43 -3.82 25.01
CA VAL A 4 -55.58 -5.18 24.45
C VAL A 4 -57.05 -5.56 24.29
N VAL A 5 -57.52 -5.50 23.04
CA VAL A 5 -58.42 -6.48 22.43
C VAL A 5 -57.89 -6.62 20.98
N VAL A 6 -56.97 -7.54 20.72
CA VAL A 6 -57.24 -8.94 20.32
C VAL A 6 -58.04 -8.95 19.02
N PHE A 7 -57.38 -9.18 17.88
CA PHE A 7 -57.27 -10.51 17.24
C PHE A 7 -58.63 -11.00 16.67
N VAL A 8 -58.59 -11.49 15.43
CA VAL A 8 -59.71 -12.09 14.65
C VAL A 8 -60.56 -11.06 13.92
N THR A 9 -60.20 -10.69 12.69
CA THR A 9 -60.75 -11.39 11.52
C THR A 9 -59.77 -11.33 10.35
N CYS A 10 -58.83 -12.26 10.40
CA CYS A 10 -58.19 -12.81 9.22
C CYS A 10 -59.25 -13.53 8.37
N VAL A 11 -59.11 -13.46 7.05
CA VAL A 11 -59.56 -14.48 6.09
C VAL A 11 -61.07 -14.57 5.90
N SER A 12 -61.60 -13.78 4.96
CA SER A 12 -62.71 -14.17 4.09
C SER A 12 -62.68 -13.28 2.84
N LEU A 13 -62.73 -13.90 1.66
CA LEU A 13 -62.89 -13.28 0.33
C LEU A 13 -61.61 -12.79 -0.35
N LEU A 14 -60.57 -13.64 -0.29
CA LEU A 14 -59.82 -13.98 -1.50
C LEU A 14 -60.78 -14.75 -2.43
N TYR A 15 -60.79 -14.40 -3.71
CA TYR A 15 -61.55 -15.02 -4.80
C TYR A 15 -63.07 -14.87 -4.71
N LEU A 16 -63.67 -14.15 -5.66
CA LEU A 16 -64.18 -14.83 -6.84
C LEU A 16 -64.77 -13.82 -7.86
N PHE A 17 -64.13 -13.81 -9.04
CA PHE A 17 -64.77 -13.86 -10.35
C PHE A 17 -65.51 -12.63 -10.93
N MET A 18 -64.95 -12.18 -12.06
CA MET A 18 -65.63 -11.91 -13.35
C MET A 18 -66.38 -10.58 -13.52
N ALA A 19 -65.78 -9.69 -14.31
CA ALA A 19 -66.35 -9.11 -15.54
C ALA A 19 -65.24 -8.23 -16.16
N VAL A 20 -64.47 -8.66 -17.17
CA VAL A 20 -64.82 -8.93 -18.58
C VAL A 20 -65.21 -7.67 -19.34
N ASP A 21 -64.32 -7.30 -20.27
CA ASP A 21 -64.55 -6.63 -21.58
C ASP A 21 -65.03 -5.17 -21.60
N HIS A 22 -64.69 -4.29 -22.55
CA HIS A 22 -64.06 -4.43 -23.86
C HIS A 22 -63.65 -3.01 -24.33
N SER A 23 -62.50 -2.86 -24.99
CA SER A 23 -62.35 -1.97 -26.16
C SER A 23 -61.03 -2.27 -26.88
N GLY A 24 -61.11 -3.04 -27.97
CA GLY A 24 -60.09 -3.02 -29.02
C GLY A 24 -60.07 -1.66 -29.72
N GLY A 25 -59.12 -1.32 -30.57
CA GLY A 25 -57.96 -2.01 -31.09
C GLY A 25 -57.45 -1.16 -32.24
N LEU A 26 -56.14 -1.05 -32.42
CA LEU A 26 -55.56 -0.94 -33.75
C LEU A 26 -54.09 -1.32 -33.69
N GLN A 27 -53.74 -2.11 -34.68
CA GLN A 27 -52.66 -3.04 -34.80
C GLN A 27 -51.57 -2.40 -35.66
N GLU A 28 -50.35 -2.29 -35.17
CA GLU A 28 -49.18 -2.18 -36.04
C GLU A 28 -48.00 -2.97 -35.44
N GLN A 29 -47.33 -3.69 -36.35
CA GLN A 29 -46.58 -4.91 -36.12
C GLN A 29 -45.18 -4.67 -35.53
N LEU A 30 -44.84 -5.47 -34.52
CA LEU A 30 -43.46 -5.71 -34.04
C LEU A 30 -42.73 -6.70 -34.98
N PRO A 31 -41.42 -6.56 -35.21
CA PRO A 31 -40.55 -7.68 -35.57
C PRO A 31 -40.16 -8.49 -34.31
N PRO A 32 -39.72 -9.76 -34.48
CA PRO A 32 -39.89 -10.83 -33.49
C PRO A 32 -38.92 -10.73 -32.29
N PRO A 33 -39.27 -11.33 -31.13
CA PRO A 33 -38.34 -11.53 -30.03
C PRO A 33 -37.51 -12.79 -30.27
N ASP A 34 -36.26 -12.78 -29.79
CA ASP A 34 -35.65 -13.86 -28.99
C ASP A 34 -34.12 -13.65 -28.85
N PRO A 35 -33.44 -14.21 -27.82
CA PRO A 35 -33.92 -14.69 -26.54
C PRO A 35 -33.24 -13.97 -25.35
N VAL A 36 -33.88 -14.05 -24.19
CA VAL A 36 -33.26 -13.76 -22.90
C VAL A 36 -32.08 -14.71 -22.69
N VAL A 37 -30.85 -14.21 -22.85
CA VAL A 37 -29.66 -14.85 -22.28
C VAL A 37 -29.21 -14.02 -21.09
N ARG A 38 -29.56 -14.49 -19.89
CA ARG A 38 -28.75 -14.23 -18.69
C ARG A 38 -27.33 -14.69 -19.00
N ARG A 39 -26.40 -13.77 -19.19
CA ARG A 39 -24.97 -14.03 -19.03
C ARG A 39 -24.37 -12.97 -18.13
N SER A 40 -24.18 -13.38 -16.88
CA SER A 40 -23.10 -12.92 -16.02
C SER A 40 -21.81 -12.81 -16.85
N GLY A 41 -21.18 -11.64 -16.81
CA GLY A 41 -19.97 -11.40 -17.60
C GLY A 41 -19.37 -10.07 -17.21
N VAL A 42 -18.67 -10.06 -16.10
CA VAL A 42 -17.63 -9.08 -15.81
C VAL A 42 -16.71 -9.07 -17.03
N VAL A 43 -16.73 -7.99 -17.81
CA VAL A 43 -15.69 -7.75 -18.81
C VAL A 43 -14.46 -7.33 -18.01
N GLU A 44 -13.69 -8.32 -17.57
CA GLU A 44 -12.29 -8.11 -17.24
C GLU A 44 -11.64 -7.54 -18.50
N GLU A 45 -11.19 -6.28 -18.42
CA GLU A 45 -10.22 -5.76 -19.36
C GLU A 45 -8.99 -6.68 -19.30
N LYS A 46 -8.87 -7.56 -20.30
CA LYS A 46 -7.66 -8.32 -20.54
C LYS A 46 -6.56 -7.32 -20.89
N PHE A 47 -5.77 -6.94 -19.90
CA PHE A 47 -4.42 -6.46 -20.14
C PHE A 47 -3.72 -7.45 -21.06
N PRO A 48 -2.98 -7.01 -22.10
CA PRO A 48 -2.25 -7.95 -22.92
C PRO A 48 -1.24 -8.66 -22.02
N LEU A 49 -1.51 -9.94 -21.75
CA LEU A 49 -0.52 -10.88 -21.26
C LEU A 49 0.61 -10.89 -22.28
N ARG A 50 1.63 -10.06 -22.06
CA ARG A 50 2.94 -10.35 -22.63
C ARG A 50 3.29 -11.73 -22.09
N GLN A 51 3.22 -12.70 -22.98
CA GLN A 51 3.62 -14.08 -22.75
C GLN A 51 5.13 -14.07 -22.52
N GLY A 52 5.54 -13.74 -21.29
CA GLY A 52 6.89 -13.90 -20.82
C GLY A 52 7.04 -15.33 -20.32
N ASN A 53 7.40 -16.25 -21.20
CA ASN A 53 8.13 -17.45 -20.79
C ASN A 53 9.52 -17.01 -20.31
N ALA A 54 9.56 -16.35 -19.15
CA ALA A 54 10.77 -16.15 -18.37
C ALA A 54 10.54 -16.93 -17.08
N THR A 55 10.94 -18.19 -17.10
CA THR A 55 11.20 -18.95 -15.88
C THR A 55 12.06 -18.07 -14.98
N CYS A 56 11.51 -17.76 -13.82
CA CYS A 56 12.04 -16.89 -12.79
C CYS A 56 13.51 -17.19 -12.48
N ALA A 57 14.44 -16.50 -13.15
CA ALA A 57 15.87 -16.74 -13.06
C ALA A 57 16.43 -16.58 -11.63
N ALA A 58 15.79 -15.73 -10.81
CA ALA A 58 16.11 -15.56 -9.40
C ALA A 58 15.80 -16.82 -8.56
N ALA A 59 14.70 -17.52 -8.86
CA ALA A 59 14.28 -18.72 -8.14
C ALA A 59 14.96 -20.01 -8.64
N SER A 60 15.44 -20.03 -9.88
CA SER A 60 16.14 -21.18 -10.46
C SER A 60 17.56 -21.38 -9.92
N SER A 61 18.04 -20.48 -9.06
CA SER A 61 19.36 -20.53 -8.41
C SER A 61 19.48 -21.60 -7.33
N GLY A 62 18.37 -22.25 -6.94
CA GLY A 62 18.33 -23.23 -5.84
C GLY A 62 18.45 -22.60 -4.43
N LEU A 63 18.49 -21.27 -4.34
CA LEU A 63 18.67 -20.54 -3.07
C LEU A 63 17.39 -20.38 -2.26
N PHE A 64 16.25 -20.38 -2.93
CA PHE A 64 14.96 -20.24 -2.28
C PHE A 64 14.31 -21.61 -2.09
N SER A 65 13.55 -21.74 -0.99
CA SER A 65 12.63 -22.87 -0.82
C SER A 65 11.58 -22.85 -1.94
N ARG A 66 10.80 -23.93 -2.12
CA ARG A 66 9.71 -23.93 -3.12
C ARG A 66 8.72 -22.79 -2.91
N VAL A 67 8.47 -22.41 -1.66
CA VAL A 67 7.61 -21.28 -1.29
C VAL A 67 8.32 -19.95 -1.55
N GLY A 68 9.59 -19.84 -1.19
CA GLY A 68 10.37 -18.62 -1.47
C GLY A 68 10.56 -18.35 -2.95
N ALA A 69 10.73 -19.41 -3.75
CA ALA A 69 10.86 -19.34 -5.19
C ALA A 69 9.65 -18.65 -5.81
N SER A 70 8.43 -19.13 -5.54
CA SER A 70 7.21 -18.54 -6.10
C SER A 70 7.02 -17.07 -5.72
N ARG A 71 7.36 -16.71 -4.47
CA ARG A 71 7.31 -15.33 -3.97
C ARG A 71 8.37 -14.44 -4.62
N ALA A 72 9.60 -14.90 -4.75
CA ALA A 72 10.68 -14.16 -5.39
C ALA A 72 10.37 -13.86 -6.87
N CYS A 73 9.59 -14.73 -7.53
CA CYS A 73 9.17 -14.50 -8.92
C CYS A 73 8.25 -13.30 -9.11
N LEU A 74 7.58 -12.84 -8.05
CA LEU A 74 6.79 -11.61 -8.09
C LEU A 74 7.66 -10.38 -8.39
N LEU A 75 8.97 -10.42 -8.07
CA LEU A 75 9.91 -9.33 -8.38
C LEU A 75 10.30 -9.25 -9.85
N ALA A 76 10.17 -10.36 -10.57
CA ALA A 76 10.47 -10.41 -12.01
C ALA A 76 9.26 -10.00 -12.87
N ASP A 77 8.08 -9.83 -12.25
CA ASP A 77 6.90 -9.29 -12.94
C ASP A 77 7.18 -7.85 -13.37
N ALA A 78 6.89 -7.53 -14.64
CA ALA A 78 7.04 -6.18 -15.18
C ALA A 78 6.19 -5.14 -14.42
N ASN A 79 5.16 -5.59 -13.69
CA ASN A 79 4.26 -4.78 -12.89
C ASN A 79 4.56 -4.85 -11.39
N ALA A 80 5.68 -5.44 -10.96
CA ALA A 80 6.04 -5.55 -9.55
C ALA A 80 6.05 -4.17 -8.85
N MET A 81 6.48 -3.13 -9.58
CA MET A 81 6.51 -1.76 -9.10
C MET A 81 5.62 -0.87 -9.99
N VAL A 82 4.83 0.01 -9.36
CA VAL A 82 3.97 0.95 -10.09
C VAL A 82 4.77 2.11 -10.72
N ASP A 83 4.48 2.44 -11.99
CA ASP A 83 5.06 3.62 -12.65
C ASP A 83 4.24 4.88 -12.38
N LEU A 84 4.61 5.63 -11.34
CA LEU A 84 3.93 6.86 -10.94
C LEU A 84 3.93 7.96 -12.02
N SER A 85 4.76 7.87 -13.06
CA SER A 85 4.76 8.85 -14.16
C SER A 85 3.61 8.67 -15.16
N VAL A 86 3.03 7.47 -15.21
CA VAL A 86 1.84 7.20 -16.01
C VAL A 86 0.63 7.79 -15.28
N ARG A 87 -0.17 8.60 -15.98
CA ARG A 87 -1.43 9.11 -15.43
C ARG A 87 -2.43 7.97 -15.29
N ARG A 88 -3.13 7.96 -14.16
CA ARG A 88 -4.18 7.00 -13.85
C ARG A 88 -5.43 7.30 -14.69
N VAL A 89 -6.11 6.25 -15.13
CA VAL A 89 -7.45 6.32 -15.73
C VAL A 89 -8.44 5.79 -14.71
N PHE A 90 -9.59 6.46 -14.55
CA PHE A 90 -10.61 6.04 -13.58
C PHE A 90 -12.02 6.31 -14.00
N ASN A 91 -12.91 5.54 -13.38
CA ASN A 91 -14.33 5.63 -13.63
C ASN A 91 -14.90 6.89 -12.95
N LYS A 92 -15.16 7.93 -13.74
CA LYS A 92 -15.77 9.18 -13.26
C LYS A 92 -17.18 8.99 -12.67
N THR A 93 -17.87 7.90 -13.03
CA THR A 93 -19.17 7.56 -12.44
C THR A 93 -19.03 7.13 -10.99
N LEU A 94 -17.94 6.42 -10.65
CA LEU A 94 -17.64 5.98 -9.28
C LEU A 94 -16.85 7.04 -8.51
N CYS A 95 -16.02 7.80 -9.20
CA CYS A 95 -15.15 8.83 -8.66
C CYS A 95 -15.40 10.17 -9.38
N PRO A 96 -16.50 10.87 -9.05
CA PRO A 96 -16.82 12.14 -9.69
C PRO A 96 -15.83 13.25 -9.29
N VAL A 97 -15.26 13.15 -8.08
CA VAL A 97 -14.25 14.07 -7.55
C VAL A 97 -13.12 13.24 -6.96
N GLU A 98 -11.91 13.42 -7.47
CA GLU A 98 -10.73 12.79 -6.89
C GLU A 98 -10.47 13.35 -5.48
N PRO A 99 -10.15 12.50 -4.49
CA PRO A 99 -9.68 12.95 -3.19
C PRO A 99 -8.45 13.82 -3.34
N VAL A 100 -8.53 15.05 -2.85
CA VAL A 100 -7.40 15.96 -2.74
C VAL A 100 -7.37 16.48 -1.32
N GLU A 101 -6.63 15.78 -0.46
CA GLU A 101 -6.34 16.28 0.87
C GLU A 101 -5.18 17.27 0.82
N ARG A 102 -5.13 18.15 1.82
CA ARG A 102 -3.95 18.99 2.02
C ARG A 102 -2.93 18.18 2.79
N ASP A 103 -1.74 18.02 2.21
CA ASP A 103 -0.61 17.48 2.94
C ASP A 103 0.50 18.51 3.12
N ASN A 104 1.48 18.19 3.95
CA ASN A 104 2.65 19.04 4.13
C ASN A 104 3.51 19.02 2.85
N PRO A 105 3.86 20.18 2.26
CA PRO A 105 4.70 20.25 1.06
C PRO A 105 6.00 19.44 1.17
N LYS A 106 6.55 19.31 2.39
CA LYS A 106 7.77 18.52 2.64
C LYS A 106 7.62 17.05 2.23
N PHE A 107 6.46 16.44 2.42
CA PHE A 107 6.22 15.04 2.09
C PHE A 107 6.12 14.84 0.57
N VAL A 108 5.50 15.80 -0.11
CA VAL A 108 5.45 15.82 -1.57
C VAL A 108 6.85 15.99 -2.16
N GLU A 109 7.70 16.81 -1.52
CA GLU A 109 9.10 16.99 -1.91
C GLU A 109 9.91 15.69 -1.74
N PHE A 110 9.78 15.00 -0.60
CA PHE A 110 10.38 13.67 -0.40
C PHE A 110 9.91 12.65 -1.43
N LEU A 111 8.60 12.54 -1.65
CA LEU A 111 8.02 11.64 -2.64
C LEU A 111 8.60 11.90 -4.04
N ALA A 112 8.67 13.17 -4.47
CA ALA A 112 9.21 13.56 -5.76
C ALA A 112 10.71 13.23 -5.86
N PHE A 113 11.48 13.52 -4.81
CA PHE A 113 12.90 13.18 -4.72
C PHE A 113 13.14 11.68 -4.88
N PHE A 114 12.47 10.86 -4.06
CA PHE A 114 12.66 9.41 -4.07
C PHE A 114 12.21 8.81 -5.40
N THR A 115 11.01 9.15 -5.88
CA THR A 115 10.50 8.66 -7.18
C THR A 115 11.48 8.93 -8.32
N ARG A 116 12.07 10.13 -8.36
CA ARG A 116 13.07 10.50 -9.36
C ARG A 116 14.34 9.65 -9.24
N VAL A 117 14.91 9.52 -8.04
CA VAL A 117 16.16 8.78 -7.84
C VAL A 117 15.96 7.28 -8.09
N PHE A 118 14.88 6.68 -7.57
CA PHE A 118 14.59 5.25 -7.79
C PHE A 118 14.39 4.89 -9.25
N LYS A 119 13.67 5.72 -9.99
CA LYS A 119 13.52 5.54 -11.43
C LYS A 119 14.85 5.66 -12.17
N ALA A 120 15.66 6.67 -11.85
CA ALA A 120 16.87 6.98 -12.59
C ALA A 120 18.08 6.09 -12.25
N LYS A 121 18.21 5.65 -11.00
CA LYS A 121 19.44 4.99 -10.50
C LYS A 121 19.29 3.52 -10.18
N TYR A 122 18.05 3.07 -9.96
CA TYR A 122 17.80 1.72 -9.46
C TYR A 122 16.84 0.93 -10.36
N ASN A 123 16.59 1.37 -11.60
CA ASN A 123 15.67 0.71 -12.52
C ASN A 123 14.32 0.35 -11.88
N ASN A 124 13.82 1.24 -11.01
CA ASN A 124 12.55 1.07 -10.29
C ASN A 124 12.48 -0.15 -9.35
N ILE A 125 13.56 -0.42 -8.60
CA ILE A 125 13.54 -1.31 -7.42
C ILE A 125 12.26 -1.09 -6.59
N PRO A 126 11.59 -2.16 -6.11
CA PRO A 126 10.40 -2.02 -5.28
C PRO A 126 10.66 -1.21 -4.00
N TRP A 127 9.85 -0.18 -3.82
CA TRP A 127 9.80 0.65 -2.63
C TRP A 127 8.37 1.15 -2.40
N TRP A 128 8.01 1.47 -1.17
CA TRP A 128 6.65 1.88 -0.81
C TRP A 128 6.64 2.74 0.46
N LEU A 129 5.58 3.52 0.65
CA LEU A 129 5.33 4.20 1.92
C LEU A 129 5.16 3.17 3.05
N ASP A 130 5.69 3.49 4.22
CA ASP A 130 5.75 2.58 5.35
C ASP A 130 5.13 3.20 6.61
N GLU A 131 4.89 2.39 7.64
CA GLU A 131 4.46 2.82 8.98
C GLU A 131 3.40 3.94 9.01
N GLY A 132 3.63 5.03 9.73
CA GLY A 132 2.63 6.09 9.92
C GLY A 132 2.35 6.87 8.64
N SER A 133 3.33 6.98 7.73
CA SER A 133 3.10 7.49 6.39
C SER A 133 2.12 6.65 5.59
N LEU A 134 2.27 5.32 5.62
CA LEU A 134 1.34 4.38 4.97
C LEU A 134 -0.07 4.45 5.59
N ILE A 135 -0.14 4.56 6.93
CA ILE A 135 -1.40 4.70 7.66
C ILE A 135 -2.12 5.99 7.20
N GLY A 136 -1.42 7.12 7.14
CA GLY A 136 -1.99 8.39 6.71
C GLY A 136 -2.58 8.32 5.30
N VAL A 137 -1.78 7.89 4.33
CA VAL A 137 -2.24 7.80 2.92
C VAL A 137 -3.35 6.77 2.73
N GLY A 138 -3.28 5.62 3.41
CA GLY A 138 -4.27 4.55 3.27
C GLY A 138 -5.63 4.90 3.86
N ARG A 139 -5.67 5.87 4.79
CA ARG A 139 -6.89 6.34 5.46
C ARG A 139 -7.48 7.57 4.79
N ALA A 140 -6.67 8.60 4.63
CA ALA A 140 -7.13 9.93 4.24
C ALA A 140 -6.52 10.38 2.92
N GLY A 141 -5.46 9.73 2.44
CA GLY A 141 -4.68 10.26 1.33
C GLY A 141 -3.73 11.39 1.75
N ALA A 142 -3.40 11.50 3.04
CA ALA A 142 -2.46 12.47 3.58
C ALA A 142 -1.72 11.91 4.81
N ILE A 143 -0.42 12.18 4.90
CA ILE A 143 0.46 11.72 5.99
C ILE A 143 0.21 12.51 7.27
N VAL A 144 0.02 13.83 7.17
CA VAL A 144 -0.09 14.75 8.33
C VAL A 144 -1.14 14.37 9.38
N ASP A 145 -2.13 13.57 9.02
CA ASP A 145 -3.17 13.08 9.95
C ASP A 145 -2.72 11.92 10.84
N ALA A 146 -1.65 11.24 10.45
CA ALA A 146 -1.09 10.06 11.09
C ALA A 146 0.33 10.27 11.61
N ASP A 147 1.14 11.07 10.92
CA ASP A 147 2.59 11.16 11.17
C ASP A 147 3.16 12.57 10.96
N ASP A 148 4.35 12.81 11.51
CA ASP A 148 5.10 14.05 11.34
C ASP A 148 6.38 13.92 10.49
N ASP A 149 6.76 12.71 10.11
CA ASP A 149 7.86 12.42 9.20
C ASP A 149 7.43 11.57 7.97
N PHE A 150 8.38 11.28 7.07
CA PHE A 150 8.13 10.51 5.85
C PHE A 150 8.79 9.13 5.96
N ASP A 151 7.99 8.12 6.23
CA ASP A 151 8.39 6.72 6.32
C ASP A 151 8.25 6.02 4.98
N PHE A 152 9.30 5.32 4.57
CA PHE A 152 9.25 4.46 3.40
C PHE A 152 10.16 3.25 3.55
N PHE A 153 9.80 2.19 2.84
CA PHE A 153 10.52 0.94 2.78
C PHE A 153 11.14 0.77 1.40
N VAL A 154 12.33 0.18 1.35
CA VAL A 154 13.00 -0.23 0.12
C VAL A 154 13.41 -1.69 0.22
N LEU A 155 13.01 -2.48 -0.77
CA LEU A 155 13.55 -3.81 -0.96
C LEU A 155 14.88 -3.72 -1.69
N LEU A 156 15.99 -4.06 -1.04
CA LEU A 156 17.29 -3.97 -1.68
C LEU A 156 17.42 -4.95 -2.86
N PRO A 157 18.08 -4.59 -3.96
CA PRO A 157 18.14 -5.40 -5.19
C PRO A 157 18.93 -6.70 -5.01
N ASN A 158 19.81 -6.74 -4.00
CA ASN A 158 20.55 -7.94 -3.59
C ASN A 158 19.72 -8.88 -2.70
N SER A 159 18.41 -8.68 -2.63
CA SER A 159 17.50 -9.63 -2.01
C SER A 159 17.26 -10.88 -2.88
N THR A 160 17.62 -10.83 -4.16
CA THR A 160 17.60 -11.98 -5.09
C THR A 160 18.96 -12.23 -5.75
N ALA A 161 19.92 -11.33 -5.59
CA ALA A 161 21.30 -11.45 -6.07
C ALA A 161 22.24 -11.51 -4.87
N PRO A 162 22.93 -12.62 -4.67
CA PRO A 162 23.60 -12.86 -3.41
C PRO A 162 24.84 -11.97 -3.23
N CYS A 163 25.23 -11.62 -2.00
CA CYS A 163 26.53 -11.00 -1.74
C CYS A 163 27.70 -11.90 -2.19
N ARG A 164 27.44 -13.20 -2.30
CA ARG A 164 28.36 -14.25 -2.76
C ARG A 164 27.64 -15.20 -3.70
N PRO A 165 28.18 -15.58 -4.86
CA PRO A 165 27.53 -16.54 -5.75
C PRO A 165 26.96 -17.75 -4.97
N GLY A 166 25.64 -17.95 -5.07
CA GLY A 166 24.97 -19.07 -4.39
C GLY A 166 24.65 -18.91 -2.90
N SER A 167 24.54 -17.70 -2.33
CA SER A 167 24.15 -17.53 -0.91
C SER A 167 23.27 -16.30 -0.62
N LEU A 168 22.14 -16.48 0.06
CA LEU A 168 21.36 -15.33 0.58
C LEU A 168 22.05 -14.60 1.75
N GLU A 169 23.21 -15.08 2.20
CA GLU A 169 23.97 -14.48 3.30
C GLU A 169 25.07 -13.53 2.81
N CYS A 170 25.27 -12.46 3.57
CA CYS A 170 26.34 -11.49 3.39
C CYS A 170 27.20 -11.46 4.67
N THR A 171 28.51 -11.26 4.54
CA THR A 171 29.29 -10.79 5.69
C THR A 171 28.93 -9.34 6.02
N ARG A 172 29.40 -8.86 7.17
CA ARG A 172 29.22 -7.46 7.58
C ARG A 172 29.80 -6.51 6.54
N GLU A 173 30.98 -6.81 6.03
CA GLU A 173 31.74 -5.97 5.10
C GLU A 173 31.03 -5.92 3.74
N GLU A 174 30.61 -7.08 3.22
CA GLU A 174 29.85 -7.17 1.97
C GLU A 174 28.53 -6.41 2.05
N PHE A 175 27.83 -6.56 3.18
CA PHE A 175 26.59 -5.84 3.45
C PHE A 175 26.84 -4.32 3.53
N ASN A 176 27.88 -3.87 4.23
CA ASN A 176 28.25 -2.45 4.28
C ASN A 176 28.55 -1.89 2.89
N VAL A 177 29.29 -2.62 2.04
CA VAL A 177 29.56 -2.20 0.66
C VAL A 177 28.26 -2.10 -0.15
N ALA A 178 27.34 -3.05 0.00
CA ALA A 178 26.06 -3.03 -0.70
C ALA A 178 25.20 -1.83 -0.30
N ILE A 179 25.08 -1.57 1.01
CA ILE A 179 24.33 -0.43 1.53
C ILE A 179 24.97 0.89 1.10
N HIS A 180 26.30 1.00 1.16
CA HIS A 180 27.00 2.20 0.71
C HIS A 180 26.68 2.52 -0.76
N ARG A 181 26.81 1.53 -1.64
CA ARG A 181 26.49 1.65 -3.07
C ARG A 181 25.03 2.03 -3.29
N PHE A 182 24.13 1.54 -2.44
CA PHE A 182 22.73 1.92 -2.46
C PHE A 182 22.51 3.36 -1.98
N LEU A 183 23.17 3.84 -0.93
CA LEU A 183 22.96 5.19 -0.38
C LEU A 183 23.66 6.29 -1.18
N LEU A 184 24.78 5.97 -1.84
CA LEU A 184 25.60 6.95 -2.54
C LEU A 184 24.82 7.74 -3.61
N PRO A 185 24.00 7.15 -4.49
CA PRO A 185 23.23 7.93 -5.46
C PRO A 185 22.19 8.85 -4.82
N LEU A 186 21.59 8.47 -3.68
CA LEU A 186 20.70 9.36 -2.92
C LEU A 186 21.47 10.57 -2.38
N TRP A 187 22.65 10.34 -1.81
CA TRP A 187 23.52 11.40 -1.32
C TRP A 187 23.94 12.36 -2.45
N VAL A 188 24.42 11.81 -3.58
CA VAL A 188 24.80 12.58 -4.78
C VAL A 188 23.62 13.41 -5.30
N ALA A 189 22.41 12.87 -5.26
CA ALA A 189 21.20 13.55 -5.73
C ALA A 189 20.72 14.69 -4.81
N GLY A 190 21.30 14.85 -3.63
CA GLY A 190 20.93 15.93 -2.70
C GLY A 190 20.49 15.48 -1.32
N ALA A 191 20.44 14.18 -1.01
CA ALA A 191 20.07 13.74 0.33
C ALA A 191 21.20 13.95 1.34
N CYS A 192 20.85 14.49 2.49
CA CYS A 192 21.65 14.45 3.70
C CYS A 192 21.31 13.16 4.46
N ILE A 193 22.23 12.22 4.57
CA ILE A 193 21.95 10.90 5.16
C ILE A 193 22.72 10.78 6.48
N ARG A 194 21.98 10.60 7.58
CA ARG A 194 22.56 10.53 8.92
C ARG A 194 23.54 9.35 9.02
N ARG A 195 24.77 9.63 9.46
CA ARG A 195 25.87 8.64 9.65
C ARG A 195 26.29 7.92 8.37
N PHE A 196 26.07 8.51 7.20
CA PHE A 196 26.62 8.04 5.93
C PHE A 196 27.94 8.76 5.61
N ASN A 197 28.89 8.05 5.02
CA ASN A 197 30.13 8.62 4.49
C ASN A 197 30.28 8.18 3.02
N PRO A 198 30.48 9.10 2.06
CA PRO A 198 30.69 8.73 0.66
C PRO A 198 32.04 8.02 0.44
N ASP A 199 33.02 8.19 1.34
CA ASP A 199 34.25 7.40 1.36
C ASP A 199 33.96 6.02 1.98
N ILE A 200 34.00 4.98 1.15
CA ILE A 200 33.69 3.60 1.55
C ILE A 200 34.63 3.10 2.66
N ALA A 201 35.89 3.54 2.70
CA ALA A 201 36.84 3.13 3.74
C ALA A 201 36.48 3.69 5.12
N LYS A 202 35.63 4.74 5.15
CA LYS A 202 35.12 5.39 6.37
C LYS A 202 33.64 5.11 6.60
N PHE A 203 33.04 4.26 5.76
CA PHE A 203 31.65 3.86 5.89
C PHE A 203 31.56 2.60 6.74
N ASP A 204 31.03 2.76 7.95
CA ASP A 204 30.61 1.63 8.76
C ASP A 204 29.15 1.81 9.16
N SER A 205 28.28 1.01 8.56
CA SER A 205 26.94 0.84 9.09
C SER A 205 27.02 -0.27 10.14
N ASP A 206 26.73 0.03 11.40
CA ASP A 206 26.55 -0.99 12.44
C ASP A 206 25.28 -1.80 12.15
N ARG A 207 25.26 -2.59 11.07
CA ARG A 207 24.15 -3.45 10.61
C ARG A 207 22.80 -2.72 10.56
N ARG A 208 22.82 -1.42 10.27
CA ARG A 208 21.62 -0.58 10.29
C ARG A 208 20.87 -0.72 8.98
N LEU A 209 19.60 -1.09 9.12
CA LEU A 209 18.62 -1.13 8.03
C LEU A 209 17.61 0.03 8.13
N LEU A 210 17.85 0.98 9.04
CA LEU A 210 17.09 2.22 9.17
C LEU A 210 18.03 3.40 8.96
N TYR A 211 17.68 4.26 8.00
CA TYR A 211 18.40 5.50 7.72
C TYR A 211 17.46 6.70 7.88
N THR A 212 18.00 7.78 8.42
CA THR A 212 17.31 9.07 8.46
C THR A 212 17.88 9.98 7.39
N LEU A 213 17.02 10.56 6.58
CA LEU A 213 17.37 11.40 5.44
C LEU A 213 16.73 12.78 5.58
N GLN A 214 17.44 13.81 5.11
CA GLN A 214 16.89 15.14 4.89
C GLN A 214 17.23 15.57 3.47
N LEU A 215 16.43 16.44 2.86
CA LEU A 215 16.80 17.02 1.57
C LEU A 215 17.64 18.27 1.80
N ARG A 216 18.81 18.34 1.14
CA ARG A 216 19.63 19.55 1.14
C ARG A 216 18.87 20.67 0.43
N LYS A 217 18.87 21.86 1.02
CA LYS A 217 18.38 23.05 0.32
C LYS A 217 19.35 23.38 -0.81
N LEU A 218 18.84 23.88 -1.93
CA LEU A 218 19.64 24.25 -3.10
C LEU A 218 20.79 25.22 -2.78
N ASN A 219 20.62 26.06 -1.75
CA ASN A 219 21.61 27.07 -1.34
C ASN A 219 22.39 26.67 -0.07
N ASP A 220 22.32 25.40 0.36
CA ASP A 220 23.04 24.94 1.55
C ASP A 220 24.52 24.74 1.23
N THR A 221 25.37 25.59 1.79
CA THR A 221 26.83 25.54 1.61
C THR A 221 27.54 24.69 2.66
N ARG A 222 26.80 24.11 3.62
CA ARG A 222 27.38 23.25 4.65
C ARG A 222 28.00 22.01 4.01
N ASP A 223 29.05 21.49 4.65
CA ASP A 223 29.62 20.20 4.31
C ASP A 223 28.49 19.16 4.21
N PRO A 224 28.34 18.44 3.08
CA PRO A 224 27.35 17.39 2.94
C PRO A 224 27.49 16.23 3.95
N LEU A 225 28.60 16.15 4.68
CA LEU A 225 28.77 15.26 5.83
C LEU A 225 28.16 15.82 7.12
N GLN A 226 27.92 17.14 7.19
CA GLN A 226 27.39 17.87 8.34
C GLN A 226 26.13 18.68 7.99
N CYS A 227 25.40 18.27 6.96
CA CYS A 227 24.19 18.96 6.50
C CYS A 227 22.96 18.73 7.39
N PHE A 228 23.02 17.79 8.35
CA PHE A 228 21.86 17.39 9.14
C PHE A 228 21.43 18.53 10.08
N ASN A 229 20.17 18.93 10.00
CA ASN A 229 19.60 19.99 10.82
C ASN A 229 18.49 19.40 11.70
N PRO A 230 18.61 19.43 13.04
CA PRO A 230 17.59 18.89 13.94
C PRO A 230 16.19 19.50 13.79
N ARG A 231 16.07 20.69 13.18
CA ARG A 231 14.81 21.39 12.94
C ARG A 231 14.24 21.18 11.53
N ALA A 232 14.98 20.51 10.65
CA ALA A 232 14.52 20.26 9.29
C ALA A 232 13.65 18.99 9.23
N PRO A 233 12.68 18.95 8.30
CA PRO A 233 11.98 17.72 7.95
C PRO A 233 12.94 16.57 7.66
N PHE A 234 12.57 15.37 8.08
CA PHE A 234 13.31 14.17 7.78
C PHE A 234 12.38 13.07 7.27
N ALA A 235 12.99 12.10 6.63
CA ALA A 235 12.39 10.86 6.18
C ALA A 235 13.12 9.68 6.83
N HIS A 236 12.39 8.63 7.15
CA HIS A 236 12.91 7.36 7.60
C HIS A 236 12.83 6.34 6.48
N MET A 237 13.97 5.75 6.17
CA MET A 237 14.10 4.70 5.17
C MET A 237 14.39 3.38 5.86
N HIS A 238 13.41 2.48 5.79
CA HIS A 238 13.57 1.09 6.15
C HIS A 238 14.10 0.29 4.96
N LEU A 239 15.08 -0.57 5.19
CA LEU A 239 15.67 -1.43 4.18
C LEU A 239 15.37 -2.89 4.52
N GLY A 240 15.06 -3.68 3.49
CA GLY A 240 14.80 -5.11 3.62
C GLY A 240 15.58 -5.97 2.65
N MET A 241 15.80 -7.22 3.04
CA MET A 241 16.33 -8.30 2.20
C MET A 241 15.40 -9.51 2.28
N LEU A 242 15.51 -10.47 1.37
CA LEU A 242 14.70 -11.69 1.42
C LEU A 242 15.44 -12.81 2.15
N ASN A 243 14.70 -13.58 2.93
CA ASN A 243 15.14 -14.88 3.42
C ASN A 243 14.84 -16.00 2.38
N VAL A 244 15.22 -17.24 2.72
CA VAL A 244 15.01 -18.43 1.86
C VAL A 244 13.55 -18.70 1.50
N ASP A 245 12.60 -18.18 2.28
CA ASP A 245 11.16 -18.33 2.08
C ASP A 245 10.54 -17.12 1.35
N GLY A 246 11.38 -16.23 0.80
CA GLY A 246 10.93 -15.05 0.05
C GLY A 246 10.17 -14.06 0.93
N GLU A 247 10.53 -14.00 2.22
CA GLU A 247 9.98 -13.03 3.18
C GLU A 247 10.99 -11.94 3.41
N LEU A 248 10.52 -10.69 3.50
CA LEU A 248 11.35 -9.57 3.91
C LEU A 248 11.82 -9.79 5.35
N GLU A 249 13.13 -9.77 5.52
CA GLU A 249 13.82 -9.74 6.78
C GLU A 249 14.46 -8.36 6.95
N THR A 250 13.89 -7.57 7.86
CA THR A 250 14.59 -6.44 8.46
C THR A 250 15.34 -7.00 9.67
N ASN A 251 16.58 -6.59 9.87
CA ASN A 251 17.31 -6.86 11.12
C ASN A 251 17.82 -8.30 11.38
N LYS A 252 18.21 -9.10 10.37
CA LYS A 252 18.93 -10.39 10.60
C LYS A 252 20.12 -10.26 11.60
N TRP A 253 20.66 -9.05 11.73
CA TRP A 253 21.88 -8.75 12.45
C TRP A 253 21.76 -7.78 13.64
N VAL A 254 20.57 -7.21 13.86
CA VAL A 254 20.28 -6.37 15.03
C VAL A 254 19.53 -7.28 15.99
N GLY A 255 20.02 -7.43 17.23
CA GLY A 255 19.56 -8.45 18.18
C GLY A 255 18.02 -8.55 18.36
N PRO A 256 17.55 -9.57 19.08
CA PRO A 256 16.14 -9.99 19.14
C PRO A 256 15.16 -8.98 19.76
N ASN A 257 15.54 -7.73 19.97
CA ASN A 257 14.67 -6.67 20.50
C ASN A 257 14.51 -5.48 19.52
N SER A 258 15.07 -5.56 18.32
CA SER A 258 14.89 -4.51 17.30
C SER A 258 13.47 -4.55 16.72
N HIS A 259 12.79 -3.40 16.74
CA HIS A 259 11.51 -3.21 16.08
C HIS A 259 11.71 -2.42 14.78
N PRO A 260 10.93 -2.72 13.72
CA PRO A 260 10.06 -3.90 13.59
C PRO A 260 10.87 -5.18 13.35
N LYS A 261 10.33 -6.33 13.82
CA LYS A 261 10.85 -7.67 13.52
C LYS A 261 10.01 -8.24 12.39
N ASP A 262 10.57 -8.29 11.19
CA ASP A 262 9.77 -8.65 10.02
C ASP A 262 10.22 -9.95 9.38
N LYS A 263 9.24 -10.81 9.17
CA LYS A 263 9.19 -11.86 8.14
C LYS A 263 7.95 -11.55 7.33
N LEU A 264 8.05 -10.60 6.39
CA LEU A 264 6.88 -10.13 5.63
C LEU A 264 6.82 -10.82 4.26
N PRO A 265 5.79 -11.61 3.97
CA PRO A 265 5.63 -12.25 2.68
C PRO A 265 5.47 -11.24 1.54
N LEU A 266 6.22 -11.40 0.45
CA LEU A 266 6.16 -10.49 -0.70
C LEU A 266 4.77 -10.35 -1.33
N ASN A 267 3.89 -11.35 -1.21
CA ASN A 267 2.52 -11.29 -1.73
C ASN A 267 1.61 -10.30 -1.00
N LEU A 268 2.02 -9.77 0.15
CA LEU A 268 1.33 -8.64 0.80
C LEU A 268 1.77 -7.28 0.23
N ILE A 269 2.94 -7.23 -0.42
CA ILE A 269 3.52 -6.00 -0.93
C ILE A 269 3.32 -5.89 -2.44
N LEU A 270 3.56 -6.97 -3.18
CA LEU A 270 3.62 -6.97 -4.63
C LEU A 270 2.30 -7.44 -5.28
N PRO A 271 1.95 -6.88 -6.44
CA PRO A 271 2.59 -5.71 -7.06
C PRO A 271 2.29 -4.43 -6.25
N VAL A 272 3.30 -3.56 -6.11
CA VAL A 272 3.13 -2.26 -5.43
C VAL A 272 2.03 -1.47 -6.13
N ARG A 273 1.13 -0.86 -5.36
CA ARG A 273 -0.05 -0.12 -5.86
C ARG A 273 0.09 1.37 -5.61
N ARG A 274 -0.84 2.14 -6.18
CA ARG A 274 -0.94 3.59 -5.94
C ARG A 274 -1.76 3.86 -4.69
N CYS A 275 -1.24 4.69 -3.82
CA CYS A 275 -2.00 5.39 -2.79
C CYS A 275 -2.04 6.88 -3.13
N ARG A 276 -3.03 7.59 -2.58
CA ARG A 276 -3.12 9.04 -2.73
C ARG A 276 -2.23 9.75 -1.71
N LEU A 277 -1.48 10.77 -2.12
CA LEU A 277 -0.76 11.68 -1.23
C LEU A 277 -1.02 13.12 -1.64
N GLY A 278 -1.98 13.76 -0.98
CA GLY A 278 -2.47 15.09 -1.31
C GLY A 278 -2.97 15.17 -2.75
N ALA A 279 -2.25 15.92 -3.60
CA ALA A 279 -2.54 16.04 -5.03
C ALA A 279 -1.78 15.02 -5.91
N GLY A 280 -0.86 14.25 -5.34
CA GLY A 280 0.01 13.30 -6.03
C GLY A 280 -0.30 11.83 -5.73
N ASP A 281 0.46 10.94 -6.36
CA ASP A 281 0.37 9.49 -6.16
C ASP A 281 1.65 8.98 -5.49
N ALA A 282 1.50 8.09 -4.52
CA ALA A 282 2.60 7.46 -3.81
C ALA A 282 2.54 5.93 -3.96
N PRO A 283 3.68 5.22 -3.86
CA PRO A 283 3.67 3.76 -3.89
C PRO A 283 3.30 3.20 -2.52
N CYS A 284 2.49 2.15 -2.49
CA CYS A 284 2.10 1.46 -1.27
C CYS A 284 1.95 -0.07 -1.48
N PRO A 285 2.06 -0.89 -0.43
CA PRO A 285 1.86 -2.34 -0.52
C PRO A 285 0.53 -2.72 -1.16
N PHE A 286 0.47 -3.88 -1.82
CA PHE A 286 -0.76 -4.44 -2.37
C PHE A 286 -1.85 -4.63 -1.30
N ASP A 287 -1.52 -5.28 -0.18
CA ASP A 287 -2.40 -5.45 0.97
C ASP A 287 -1.89 -4.60 2.13
N ILE A 288 -2.33 -3.34 2.18
CA ILE A 288 -1.95 -2.38 3.22
C ILE A 288 -2.25 -2.91 4.62
N VAL A 289 -3.43 -3.54 4.79
CA VAL A 289 -3.91 -3.97 6.11
C VAL A 289 -3.15 -5.21 6.57
N GLY A 290 -2.97 -6.20 5.69
CA GLY A 290 -2.15 -7.38 5.97
C GLY A 290 -0.69 -7.00 6.26
N TYR A 291 -0.11 -6.11 5.45
CA TYR A 291 1.24 -5.59 5.64
C TYR A 291 1.41 -4.93 7.02
N LEU A 292 0.58 -3.93 7.36
CA LEU A 292 0.68 -3.22 8.65
C LEU A 292 0.38 -4.14 9.85
N THR A 293 -0.50 -5.13 9.67
CA THR A 293 -0.82 -6.11 10.72
C THR A 293 0.39 -6.97 11.06
N LEU A 294 1.07 -7.53 10.06
CA LEU A 294 2.24 -8.38 10.29
C LEU A 294 3.44 -7.56 10.78
N ARG A 295 3.74 -6.44 10.10
CA ARG A 295 4.92 -5.61 10.35
C ARG A 295 4.96 -5.09 11.78
N ASN A 296 3.81 -4.61 12.24
CA ASN A 296 3.70 -4.07 13.59
C ASN A 296 3.31 -5.12 14.62
N ARG A 297 3.25 -6.41 14.26
CA ARG A 297 2.80 -7.51 15.15
C ARG A 297 1.43 -7.25 15.77
N GLY A 298 0.62 -6.53 15.02
CA GLY A 298 -0.62 -5.97 15.49
C GLY A 298 -0.45 -5.01 16.67
N GLU A 299 0.61 -4.22 16.80
CA GLU A 299 0.73 -3.19 17.84
C GLU A 299 -0.46 -2.22 17.77
N TYR A 300 -0.79 -1.79 16.56
CA TYR A 300 -1.99 -1.01 16.26
C TYR A 300 -3.31 -1.78 16.52
N VAL A 301 -3.25 -3.12 16.52
CA VAL A 301 -4.35 -4.04 16.84
C VAL A 301 -4.47 -4.21 18.36
N ARG A 302 -3.40 -4.47 19.11
CA ARG A 302 -3.34 -4.76 20.55
C ARG A 302 -3.76 -3.59 21.42
N ASN A 303 -3.47 -2.36 20.99
CA ASN A 303 -3.90 -1.15 21.69
C ASN A 303 -5.39 -0.83 21.46
N SER A 304 -6.06 -1.62 20.62
CA SER A 304 -7.52 -1.63 20.48
C SER A 304 -8.08 -2.85 21.22
N LYS A 305 -9.16 -2.66 21.99
CA LYS A 305 -9.77 -3.75 22.78
C LYS A 305 -10.16 -4.98 21.96
N ASP A 306 -10.36 -4.83 20.64
CA ASP A 306 -10.85 -5.89 19.75
C ASP A 306 -9.90 -6.21 18.58
N GLY A 307 -8.72 -5.59 18.49
CA GLY A 307 -7.75 -5.90 17.44
C GLY A 307 -7.95 -5.27 16.06
N VAL A 308 -8.60 -4.11 15.91
CA VAL A 308 -9.06 -3.60 14.59
C VAL A 308 -8.59 -2.18 14.25
N CYS A 309 -7.97 -1.42 15.16
CA CYS A 309 -7.92 0.04 14.97
C CYS A 309 -6.70 0.60 14.24
N LEU A 310 -6.70 0.40 12.93
CA LEU A 310 -5.88 1.19 12.01
C LEU A 310 -6.67 2.31 11.31
N LEU A 311 -8.00 2.16 11.18
CA LEU A 311 -8.84 3.06 10.36
C LEU A 311 -9.14 4.43 11.02
N VAL A 312 -9.32 4.45 12.35
CA VAL A 312 -9.78 5.63 13.11
C VAL A 312 -9.02 5.78 14.43
N LYS A 313 -9.11 6.95 15.07
CA LYS A 313 -8.60 7.16 16.44
C LYS A 313 -9.76 7.04 17.43
N LYS A 314 -9.53 6.37 18.57
CA LYS A 314 -10.54 6.14 19.62
C LYS A 314 -11.25 7.40 20.12
N LYS A 315 -10.54 8.52 20.16
CA LYS A 315 -11.05 9.82 20.62
C LYS A 315 -11.98 10.53 19.61
N TRP A 316 -12.19 9.98 18.41
CA TRP A 316 -13.07 10.59 17.42
C TRP A 316 -14.53 10.30 17.72
N ASN A 317 -15.39 11.32 17.60
CA ASN A 317 -16.83 11.15 17.70
C ASN A 317 -17.39 10.34 16.50
N ARG A 318 -18.62 9.83 16.63
CA ARG A 318 -19.27 8.99 15.61
C ARG A 318 -19.34 9.67 14.24
N VAL A 319 -19.65 10.97 14.19
CA VAL A 319 -19.72 11.74 12.94
C VAL A 319 -18.38 11.71 12.21
N ARG A 320 -17.28 12.04 12.90
CA ARG A 320 -15.93 12.02 12.34
C ARG A 320 -15.50 10.62 11.90
N LYS A 321 -15.92 9.58 12.62
CA LYS A 321 -15.71 8.18 12.25
C LYS A 321 -16.43 7.82 10.95
N ILE A 322 -17.69 8.24 10.78
CA ILE A 322 -18.47 8.06 9.54
C ILE A 322 -17.81 8.79 8.36
N ASP A 323 -17.35 10.03 8.57
CA ASP A 323 -16.70 10.80 7.51
C ASP A 323 -15.39 10.15 7.06
N GLN A 324 -14.62 9.57 7.99
CA GLN A 324 -13.43 8.79 7.63
C GLN A 324 -13.76 7.59 6.75
N VAL A 325 -14.86 6.87 7.04
CA VAL A 325 -15.34 5.74 6.22
C VAL A 325 -15.68 6.19 4.81
N LYS A 326 -16.36 7.34 4.66
CA LYS A 326 -16.66 7.92 3.35
C LYS A 326 -15.38 8.27 2.57
N LYS A 327 -14.38 8.85 3.24
CA LYS A 327 -13.08 9.17 2.61
C LYS A 327 -12.36 7.93 2.09
N VAL A 328 -12.28 6.88 2.91
CA VAL A 328 -11.63 5.61 2.53
C VAL A 328 -12.35 4.94 1.36
N GLN A 329 -13.69 4.99 1.38
CA GLN A 329 -14.50 4.51 0.26
C GLN A 329 -14.21 5.30 -1.01
N LEU A 330 -14.20 6.63 -0.94
CA LEU A 330 -13.93 7.47 -2.11
C LEU A 330 -12.53 7.21 -2.68
N LEU A 331 -11.50 7.05 -1.84
CA LEU A 331 -10.15 6.65 -2.29
C LEU A 331 -10.21 5.34 -3.09
N HIS A 332 -10.90 4.32 -2.55
CA HIS A 332 -11.04 3.02 -3.18
C HIS A 332 -11.81 3.09 -4.51
N ASP A 333 -12.94 3.80 -4.54
CA ASP A 333 -13.77 3.99 -5.74
C ASP A 333 -13.03 4.77 -6.82
N CYS A 334 -12.15 5.67 -6.39
CA CYS A 334 -11.17 6.33 -7.23
C CYS A 334 -9.97 5.42 -7.54
N GLY A 335 -10.02 4.10 -7.40
CA GLY A 335 -8.95 3.18 -7.82
C GLY A 335 -7.62 3.35 -7.09
N TYR A 336 -7.59 4.06 -5.96
CA TYR A 336 -6.44 4.06 -5.07
C TYR A 336 -6.50 2.89 -4.12
N ASN A 337 -5.33 2.36 -3.76
CA ASN A 337 -5.25 1.42 -2.68
C ASN A 337 -5.55 2.15 -1.36
N SER A 338 -6.33 1.51 -0.52
CA SER A 338 -6.85 2.08 0.72
C SER A 338 -7.10 0.98 1.74
N MET A 339 -7.41 1.36 2.98
CA MET A 339 -7.74 0.40 4.03
C MET A 339 -9.19 -0.10 3.95
N ILE A 340 -9.66 -0.43 2.75
CA ILE A 340 -11.06 -0.77 2.46
C ILE A 340 -11.54 -2.01 3.23
N SER A 341 -10.67 -2.98 3.51
CA SER A 341 -11.02 -4.19 4.27
C SER A 341 -11.41 -3.90 5.72
N LEU A 342 -10.91 -2.80 6.30
CA LEU A 342 -11.30 -2.36 7.65
C LEU A 342 -12.62 -1.58 7.66
N LYS A 343 -12.99 -0.97 6.53
CA LYS A 343 -14.22 -0.19 6.38
C LYS A 343 -15.46 -1.02 6.74
N GLN A 344 -15.57 -2.22 6.16
CA GLN A 344 -16.76 -3.07 6.31
C GLN A 344 -16.96 -3.51 7.76
N ARG A 345 -15.90 -4.02 8.39
CA ARG A 345 -15.91 -4.41 9.81
C ARG A 345 -16.32 -3.26 10.72
N PHE A 346 -15.89 -2.05 10.38
CA PHE A 346 -16.20 -0.87 11.17
C PHE A 346 -17.68 -0.46 11.05
N ILE A 347 -18.27 -0.55 9.84
CA ILE A 347 -19.71 -0.31 9.64
C ILE A 347 -20.53 -1.33 10.41
N GLU A 348 -20.16 -2.60 10.35
CA GLU A 348 -20.84 -3.69 11.07
C GLU A 348 -20.81 -3.50 12.59
N SER A 349 -19.77 -2.84 13.11
CA SER A 349 -19.64 -2.50 14.53
C SER A 349 -20.44 -1.26 14.97
N ASP A 350 -21.27 -0.69 14.10
CA ASP A 350 -21.90 0.63 14.26
C ASP A 350 -20.89 1.74 14.60
N TYR A 351 -19.75 1.72 13.91
CA TYR A 351 -18.64 2.65 14.15
C TYR A 351 -18.07 2.55 15.58
N GLY A 352 -18.30 1.41 16.23
CA GLY A 352 -17.96 1.12 17.63
C GLY A 352 -16.55 0.56 17.83
N THR A 353 -15.89 -0.01 16.81
CA THR A 353 -14.50 -0.47 16.97
C THR A 353 -13.55 0.71 17.24
N CYS A 354 -12.63 0.49 18.17
CA CYS A 354 -12.02 1.49 19.06
C CYS A 354 -11.78 2.87 18.46
#